data_AF-A0A956Y401-F1
#
_entry.id   AF-A0A956Y401-F1
#
_cell.length_a   1.000
_cell.length_b   1.000
_cell.length_c   1.000
_cell.angle_alpha   90.00
_cell.angle_beta   90.00
_cell.angle_gamma   90.00
#
_symmetry.space_group_name_H-M   'P 1'
#
loop_
_entity.id
_entity.type
_entity.pdbx_description
1 polymer ?
#
loop_
_entity_poly.entity_id
_entity_poly.type
_entity_poly.pdbx_seq_one_letter_code
_entity_poly.pdbx_strand_id
1 'polypeptide(L)'
;MPDLKQRIDSLRERLSFASPDQMADIERDARDLLGDAKNTEYEADVQALFNRLAQSNNPNAAEIEDSPALRGLLRRARIRIEMAGDQEDIDEALDILGEALSMAPNNNEIISMMEQAAEKNAHASRRVNDMFKRYGVNRTLPSPTDVARPRTRATDEFPQPAVPGQEAPRPTEAAAYAYNDDDDLMSQLSETYYAGDYQQTIDIANRILNADSGNLSAQEYRQKAEDNLIRGIVPDHRIPFDARVSYNRANSLVRAGNYDEAARLYREARDIAEESGILSWKDVEQALLDIQDLALARELLDEGDRLIQADNWQEAVRKYEGALRVVPNDPLAEERLDNARRIQQDADQVAMRLNMLSGTMQEQIEQLQNARSTLARARQLLPSSQRLSELQRQIDAKLSGVKVHLNEQAQALLARSRNSASIDDRLALNNDAIRMMEFAVELDPNDTSA
;
A
#
# COMPACT_ATOMS: atom_id res chain seq x y z
N MET A 1 -45.18 33.66 -6.43
CA MET A 1 -43.72 33.77 -6.34
C MET A 1 -43.04 32.74 -7.25
N PRO A 2 -43.07 32.94 -8.59
CA PRO A 2 -42.39 32.02 -9.53
C PRO A 2 -40.87 32.18 -9.56
N ASP A 3 -40.38 33.33 -9.11
CA ASP A 3 -38.99 33.78 -9.23
C ASP A 3 -38.04 33.06 -8.25
N LEU A 4 -38.47 32.80 -7.02
CA LEU A 4 -37.66 32.09 -6.00
C LEU A 4 -37.34 30.64 -6.42
N LYS A 5 -38.33 29.90 -6.92
CA LYS A 5 -38.12 28.52 -7.38
C LYS A 5 -37.15 28.44 -8.58
N GLN A 6 -37.28 29.37 -9.52
CA GLN A 6 -36.35 29.47 -10.66
C GLN A 6 -34.93 29.81 -10.22
N ARG A 7 -34.76 30.69 -9.23
CA ARG A 7 -33.45 31.02 -8.65
C ARG A 7 -32.84 29.85 -7.87
N ILE A 8 -33.65 29.03 -7.20
CA ILE A 8 -33.22 27.79 -6.53
C ILE A 8 -32.73 26.76 -7.56
N ASP A 9 -33.50 26.54 -8.63
CA ASP A 9 -33.15 25.58 -9.67
C ASP A 9 -31.89 26.00 -10.45
N SER A 10 -31.74 27.30 -10.74
CA SER A 10 -30.55 27.82 -11.41
C SER A 10 -29.29 27.77 -10.54
N LEU A 11 -29.41 28.06 -9.23
CA LEU A 11 -28.29 27.91 -8.29
C LEU A 11 -27.88 26.43 -8.14
N ARG A 12 -28.86 25.52 -8.14
CA ARG A 12 -28.62 24.07 -8.09
C ARG A 12 -27.88 23.57 -9.32
N GLU A 13 -28.25 24.05 -10.50
CA GLU A 13 -27.57 23.72 -11.76
C GLU A 13 -26.13 24.26 -11.76
N ARG A 14 -25.94 25.53 -11.38
CA ARG A 14 -24.61 26.15 -11.27
C ARG A 14 -23.70 25.41 -10.29
N LEU A 15 -24.23 25.00 -9.12
CA LEU A 15 -23.48 24.24 -8.13
C LEU A 15 -23.03 22.86 -8.67
N SER A 16 -23.82 22.24 -9.56
CA SER A 16 -23.49 20.92 -10.12
C SER A 16 -22.34 20.95 -11.15
N PHE A 17 -22.02 22.13 -11.70
CA PHE A 17 -20.98 22.33 -12.72
C PHE A 17 -19.93 23.38 -12.32
N ALA A 18 -19.84 23.72 -11.03
CA ALA A 18 -19.01 24.81 -10.55
C ALA A 18 -17.51 24.50 -10.60
N SER A 19 -16.71 25.44 -11.10
CA SER A 19 -15.25 25.45 -10.95
C SER A 19 -14.83 26.16 -9.65
N PRO A 20 -13.63 25.89 -9.09
CA PRO A 20 -13.16 26.50 -7.84
C PRO A 20 -13.25 28.05 -7.82
N ASP A 21 -12.93 28.70 -8.95
CA ASP A 21 -12.99 30.15 -9.10
C ASP A 21 -14.41 30.74 -9.06
N GLN A 22 -15.44 29.91 -9.28
CA GLN A 22 -16.85 30.30 -9.30
C GLN A 22 -17.55 30.04 -7.95
N MET A 23 -16.90 29.35 -7.01
CA MET A 23 -17.50 28.92 -5.75
C MET A 23 -17.79 30.11 -4.82
N ALA A 24 -16.91 31.11 -4.79
CA ALA A 24 -17.12 32.31 -3.98
C ALA A 24 -18.36 33.12 -4.43
N ASP A 25 -18.59 33.20 -5.74
CA ASP A 25 -19.75 33.87 -6.31
C ASP A 25 -21.04 33.07 -6.06
N ILE A 26 -20.98 31.74 -6.19
CA ILE A 26 -22.11 30.85 -5.87
C ILE A 26 -22.46 30.92 -4.38
N GLU A 27 -21.48 31.06 -3.50
CA GLU A 27 -21.70 31.22 -2.05
C GLU A 27 -22.38 32.52 -1.70
N ARG A 28 -21.98 33.62 -2.35
CA ARG A 28 -22.63 34.91 -2.19
C ARG A 28 -24.09 34.85 -2.63
N ASP A 29 -24.35 34.28 -3.81
CA ASP A 29 -25.70 34.12 -4.36
C ASP A 29 -26.58 33.21 -3.47
N ALA A 30 -25.99 32.17 -2.86
CA ALA A 30 -26.68 31.27 -1.93
C ALA A 30 -27.08 31.98 -0.62
N ARG A 31 -26.24 32.87 -0.10
CA ARG A 31 -26.57 33.68 1.11
C ARG A 31 -27.71 34.66 0.85
N ASP A 32 -27.67 35.33 -0.30
CA ASP A 32 -28.74 36.26 -0.69
C ASP A 32 -30.07 35.50 -0.88
N LEU A 33 -30.02 34.31 -1.49
CA LEU A 33 -31.19 33.44 -1.65
C LEU A 33 -31.77 32.95 -0.32
N LEU A 34 -30.91 32.66 0.67
CA LEU A 34 -31.33 32.25 2.01
C LEU A 34 -32.02 33.39 2.77
N GLY A 35 -31.56 34.62 2.58
CA GLY A 35 -32.22 35.83 3.08
C GLY A 35 -33.62 36.01 2.48
N ASP A 36 -33.73 35.83 1.16
CA ASP A 36 -34.99 35.97 0.42
C ASP A 36 -36.00 34.83 0.70
N ALA A 37 -35.51 33.62 0.98
CA ALA A 37 -36.34 32.44 1.20
C ALA A 37 -36.82 32.29 2.66
N LYS A 38 -36.39 33.15 3.58
CA LYS A 38 -36.71 33.05 5.01
C LYS A 38 -38.21 33.21 5.27
N ASN A 39 -38.77 32.31 6.08
CA ASN A 39 -40.21 32.20 6.37
C ASN A 39 -41.07 31.89 5.14
N THR A 40 -40.51 31.24 4.11
CA THR A 40 -41.26 30.75 2.93
C THR A 40 -41.26 29.23 2.88
N GLU A 41 -42.12 28.64 2.05
CA GLU A 41 -42.15 27.18 1.81
C GLU A 41 -40.84 26.62 1.21
N TYR A 42 -39.99 27.49 0.65
CA TYR A 42 -38.73 27.12 0.01
C TYR A 42 -37.51 27.22 0.94
N GLU A 43 -37.68 27.65 2.19
CA GLU A 43 -36.58 27.85 3.14
C GLU A 43 -35.76 26.56 3.34
N ALA A 44 -36.44 25.42 3.48
CA ALA A 44 -35.79 24.12 3.65
C ALA A 44 -34.96 23.70 2.43
N ASP A 45 -35.44 24.00 1.22
CA ASP A 45 -34.73 23.70 -0.03
C ASP A 45 -33.46 24.57 -0.19
N VAL A 46 -33.52 25.84 0.25
CA VAL A 46 -32.37 26.75 0.22
C VAL A 46 -31.36 26.40 1.31
N GLN A 47 -31.79 26.03 2.52
CA GLN A 47 -30.92 25.52 3.56
C GLN A 47 -30.19 24.24 3.13
N ALA A 48 -30.87 23.32 2.42
CA ALA A 48 -30.27 22.11 1.88
C ALA A 48 -29.23 22.38 0.78
N LEU A 49 -29.43 23.42 -0.04
CA LEU A 49 -28.43 23.90 -1.01
C LEU A 49 -27.22 24.52 -0.32
N PHE A 50 -27.45 25.31 0.73
CA PHE A 50 -26.39 25.94 1.52
C PHE A 50 -25.53 24.90 2.25
N ASN A 51 -26.14 23.85 2.81
CA ASN A 51 -25.41 22.74 3.42
C ASN A 51 -24.57 21.96 2.40
N ARG A 52 -25.09 21.76 1.18
CA ARG A 52 -24.32 21.14 0.09
C ARG A 52 -23.13 21.99 -0.35
N LEU A 53 -23.34 23.30 -0.46
CA LEU A 53 -22.28 24.24 -0.77
C LEU A 53 -21.19 24.25 0.32
N ALA A 54 -21.60 24.25 1.59
CA ALA A 54 -20.69 24.17 2.74
C ALA A 54 -19.90 22.84 2.76
N GLN A 55 -20.49 21.73 2.32
CA GLN A 55 -19.80 20.46 2.16
C GLN A 55 -18.79 20.49 1.00
N SER A 56 -19.13 21.13 -0.12
CA SER A 56 -18.22 21.29 -1.27
C SER A 56 -17.10 22.30 -1.06
N ASN A 57 -17.30 23.28 -0.16
CA ASN A 57 -16.35 24.34 0.15
C ASN A 57 -15.70 24.14 1.53
N ASN A 58 -15.73 22.91 2.07
CA ASN A 58 -15.24 22.63 3.41
C ASN A 58 -13.70 22.60 3.41
N PRO A 59 -13.00 23.56 4.05
CA PRO A 59 -11.54 23.52 4.15
C PRO A 59 -11.04 22.25 4.84
N ASN A 60 -11.85 21.67 5.75
CA ASN A 60 -11.54 20.39 6.39
C ASN A 60 -11.63 19.19 5.43
N ALA A 61 -12.38 19.26 4.33
CA ALA A 61 -12.42 18.18 3.34
C ALA A 61 -11.13 18.15 2.50
N ALA A 62 -10.57 19.31 2.17
CA ALA A 62 -9.27 19.41 1.51
C ALA A 62 -8.12 18.93 2.44
N GLU A 63 -8.18 19.21 3.74
CA GLU A 63 -7.21 18.72 4.72
C GLU A 63 -7.30 17.20 4.96
N ILE A 64 -8.52 16.61 4.93
CA ILE A 64 -8.73 15.16 5.02
C ILE A 64 -8.29 14.45 3.72
N GLU A 65 -8.56 15.04 2.56
CA GLU A 65 -8.10 14.52 1.25
C GLU A 65 -6.57 14.48 1.14
N ASP A 66 -5.86 15.41 1.79
CA ASP A 66 -4.40 15.47 1.81
C ASP A 66 -3.77 14.86 3.09
N SER A 67 -4.54 14.15 3.92
CA SER A 67 -4.03 13.54 5.14
C SER A 67 -2.90 12.54 4.83
N PRO A 68 -1.74 12.61 5.53
CA PRO A 68 -0.68 11.61 5.40
C PRO A 68 -1.18 10.18 5.62
N ALA A 69 -2.16 10.00 6.51
CA ALA A 69 -2.77 8.70 6.77
C ALA A 69 -3.55 8.17 5.55
N LEU A 70 -4.37 9.02 4.92
CA LEU A 70 -5.11 8.66 3.71
C LEU A 70 -4.16 8.35 2.56
N ARG A 71 -3.12 9.17 2.36
CA ARG A 71 -2.07 8.93 1.35
C ARG A 71 -1.35 7.60 1.57
N GLY A 72 -1.06 7.25 2.83
CA GLY A 72 -0.49 5.96 3.22
C GLY A 72 -1.40 4.78 2.86
N LEU A 73 -2.69 4.87 3.22
CA LEU A 73 -3.69 3.84 2.89
C LEU A 73 -3.82 3.64 1.37
N LEU A 74 -3.98 4.74 0.63
CA LEU A 74 -4.09 4.71 -0.84
C LEU A 74 -2.86 4.10 -1.50
N ARG A 75 -1.66 4.48 -1.04
CA ARG A 75 -0.41 3.92 -1.56
C ARG A 75 -0.33 2.41 -1.32
N ARG A 76 -0.62 1.94 -0.10
CA ARG A 76 -0.58 0.51 0.23
C ARG A 76 -1.62 -0.29 -0.55
N ALA A 77 -2.86 0.20 -0.63
CA ALA A 77 -3.91 -0.41 -1.42
C ALA A 77 -3.51 -0.52 -2.90
N ARG A 78 -2.88 0.53 -3.45
CA ARG A 78 -2.42 0.54 -4.85
C ARG A 78 -1.37 -0.54 -5.09
N ILE A 79 -0.37 -0.61 -4.21
CA ILE A 79 0.68 -1.62 -4.30
C ILE A 79 0.04 -3.02 -4.24
N ARG A 80 -0.87 -3.29 -3.30
CA ARG A 80 -1.55 -4.60 -3.23
C ARG A 80 -2.34 -4.92 -4.51
N ILE A 81 -3.11 -3.98 -5.06
CA ILE A 81 -3.89 -4.19 -6.31
C ILE A 81 -2.97 -4.46 -7.51
N GLU A 82 -1.86 -3.75 -7.62
CA GLU A 82 -0.89 -3.92 -8.69
C GLU A 82 -0.11 -5.23 -8.57
N MET A 83 0.20 -5.63 -7.34
CA MET A 83 0.97 -6.84 -7.04
C MET A 83 0.12 -8.10 -6.88
N ALA A 84 -1.20 -7.98 -7.00
CA ALA A 84 -2.12 -9.08 -6.74
C ALA A 84 -1.85 -10.29 -7.66
N GLY A 85 -1.40 -11.38 -7.05
CA GLY A 85 -1.25 -12.68 -7.68
C GLY A 85 -2.45 -13.59 -7.44
N ASP A 86 -3.22 -13.33 -6.38
CA ASP A 86 -4.38 -14.10 -5.99
C ASP A 86 -5.56 -13.24 -5.50
N GLN A 87 -6.60 -13.90 -4.96
CA GLN A 87 -7.79 -13.24 -4.45
C GLN A 87 -7.54 -12.57 -3.09
N GLU A 88 -6.65 -13.13 -2.26
CA GLU A 88 -6.36 -12.64 -0.91
C GLU A 88 -5.75 -11.22 -0.97
N ASP A 89 -4.81 -11.01 -1.90
CA ASP A 89 -4.22 -9.69 -2.18
C ASP A 89 -5.26 -8.60 -2.47
N ILE A 90 -6.27 -8.93 -3.28
CA ILE A 90 -7.36 -8.01 -3.64
C ILE A 90 -8.29 -7.78 -2.45
N ASP A 91 -8.58 -8.85 -1.70
CA ASP A 91 -9.46 -8.76 -0.54
C ASP A 91 -8.85 -7.88 0.56
N GLU A 92 -7.54 -7.95 0.79
CA GLU A 92 -6.83 -7.06 1.71
C GLU A 92 -6.74 -5.62 1.20
N ALA A 93 -6.51 -5.42 -0.10
CA ALA A 93 -6.56 -4.08 -0.68
C ALA A 93 -7.93 -3.42 -0.49
N LEU A 94 -9.02 -4.19 -0.59
CA LEU A 94 -10.37 -3.71 -0.34
C LEU A 94 -10.62 -3.37 1.13
N ASP A 95 -10.01 -4.07 2.07
CA ASP A 95 -10.08 -3.70 3.50
C ASP A 95 -9.41 -2.35 3.76
N ILE A 96 -8.21 -2.14 3.21
CA ILE A 96 -7.49 -0.86 3.28
C ILE A 96 -8.31 0.27 2.63
N LEU A 97 -8.88 0.02 1.45
CA LEU A 97 -9.73 0.99 0.77
C LEU A 97 -11.03 1.24 1.54
N GLY A 98 -11.55 0.25 2.27
CA GLY A 98 -12.71 0.41 3.14
C GLY A 98 -12.46 1.32 4.32
N GLU A 99 -11.28 1.22 4.92
CA GLU A 99 -10.80 2.16 5.94
C GLU A 99 -10.70 3.57 5.33
N ALA A 100 -10.02 3.71 4.18
CA ALA A 100 -9.91 4.98 3.48
C ALA A 100 -11.29 5.60 3.14
N LEU A 101 -12.23 4.79 2.66
CA LEU A 101 -13.59 5.23 2.31
C LEU A 101 -14.37 5.68 3.53
N SER A 102 -14.10 5.13 4.72
CA SER A 102 -14.71 5.60 5.97
C SER A 102 -14.22 6.99 6.37
N MET A 103 -12.99 7.35 6.01
CA MET A 103 -12.40 8.67 6.24
C MET A 103 -12.90 9.70 5.22
N ALA A 104 -12.95 9.32 3.94
CA ALA A 104 -13.35 10.20 2.84
C ALA A 104 -14.33 9.51 1.87
N PRO A 105 -15.64 9.41 2.21
CA PRO A 105 -16.62 8.64 1.43
C PRO A 105 -16.82 9.07 -0.02
N ASN A 106 -16.52 10.33 -0.33
CA ASN A 106 -16.73 10.93 -1.66
C ASN A 106 -15.42 11.12 -2.45
N ASN A 107 -14.29 10.62 -1.96
CA ASN A 107 -13.02 10.79 -2.65
C ASN A 107 -12.96 9.95 -3.93
N ASN A 108 -12.77 10.61 -5.07
CA ASN A 108 -12.78 9.98 -6.40
C ASN A 108 -11.65 8.98 -6.61
N GLU A 109 -10.49 9.16 -5.97
CA GLU A 109 -9.35 8.24 -6.09
C GLU A 109 -9.65 6.91 -5.38
N ILE A 110 -10.21 6.96 -4.17
CA ILE A 110 -10.64 5.76 -3.42
C ILE A 110 -11.65 4.98 -4.24
N ILE A 111 -12.67 5.67 -4.78
CA ILE A 111 -13.72 5.05 -5.60
C ILE A 111 -13.10 4.41 -6.85
N SER A 112 -12.25 5.13 -7.58
CA SER A 112 -11.56 4.61 -8.77
C SER A 112 -10.72 3.37 -8.48
N MET A 113 -10.00 3.36 -7.35
CA MET A 113 -9.21 2.20 -6.94
C MET A 113 -10.07 1.01 -6.53
N MET A 114 -11.21 1.24 -5.87
CA MET A 114 -12.18 0.18 -5.59
C MET A 114 -12.76 -0.41 -6.88
N GLU A 115 -13.05 0.42 -7.88
CA GLU A 115 -13.50 -0.04 -9.21
C GLU A 115 -12.43 -0.90 -9.89
N GLN A 116 -11.16 -0.48 -9.86
CA GLN A 116 -10.04 -1.27 -10.39
C GLN A 116 -9.88 -2.63 -9.68
N ALA A 117 -10.05 -2.66 -8.35
CA ALA A 117 -10.05 -3.91 -7.59
C ALA A 117 -11.23 -4.81 -7.97
N ALA A 118 -12.42 -4.23 -8.17
CA ALA A 118 -13.61 -4.95 -8.60
C ALA A 118 -13.48 -5.61 -9.99
N GLU A 119 -12.68 -5.04 -10.90
CA GLU A 119 -12.41 -5.62 -12.21
C GLU A 119 -11.59 -6.91 -12.14
N LYS A 120 -10.82 -7.12 -11.06
CA LYS A 120 -9.92 -8.28 -10.92
C LYS A 120 -10.69 -9.58 -10.77
N ASN A 121 -11.82 -9.58 -10.05
CA ASN A 121 -12.66 -10.77 -9.90
C ASN A 121 -14.10 -10.45 -9.46
N ALA A 122 -15.01 -11.41 -9.67
CA ALA A 122 -16.43 -11.26 -9.34
C ALA A 122 -16.73 -11.16 -7.83
N HIS A 123 -15.83 -11.64 -6.97
CA HIS A 123 -15.97 -11.50 -5.52
C HIS A 123 -15.75 -10.04 -5.08
N ALA A 124 -14.64 -9.45 -5.54
CA ALA A 124 -14.27 -8.06 -5.32
C ALA A 124 -15.39 -7.11 -5.78
N SER A 125 -15.96 -7.32 -6.96
CA SER A 125 -17.11 -6.53 -7.45
C SER A 125 -18.32 -6.55 -6.53
N ARG A 126 -18.65 -7.70 -5.92
CA ARG A 126 -19.74 -7.79 -4.93
C ARG A 126 -19.42 -7.03 -3.66
N ARG A 127 -18.19 -7.19 -3.15
CA ARG A 127 -17.73 -6.54 -1.92
C ARG A 127 -17.71 -5.02 -2.07
N VAL A 128 -17.20 -4.51 -3.19
CA VAL A 128 -17.22 -3.08 -3.52
C VAL A 128 -18.65 -2.53 -3.61
N ASN A 129 -19.56 -3.24 -4.28
CA ASN A 129 -20.96 -2.85 -4.34
C ASN A 129 -21.62 -2.78 -2.95
N ASP A 130 -21.28 -3.69 -2.04
CA ASP A 130 -21.80 -3.66 -0.66
C ASP A 130 -21.19 -2.51 0.16
N MET A 131 -19.91 -2.19 -0.06
CA MET A 131 -19.24 -1.04 0.56
C MET A 131 -19.82 0.28 0.07
N PHE A 132 -20.01 0.45 -1.25
CA PHE A 132 -20.65 1.64 -1.83
C PHE A 132 -22.06 1.86 -1.28
N LYS A 133 -22.86 0.79 -1.13
CA LYS A 133 -24.17 0.88 -0.47
C LYS A 133 -24.07 1.32 0.98
N ARG A 134 -23.10 0.78 1.74
CA ARG A 134 -22.91 1.09 3.17
C ARG A 134 -22.50 2.55 3.39
N TYR A 135 -21.66 3.09 2.51
CA TYR A 135 -21.12 4.45 2.62
C TYR A 135 -21.87 5.48 1.76
N GLY A 136 -22.97 5.09 1.10
CA GLY A 136 -23.82 6.02 0.34
C GLY A 136 -23.24 6.50 -0.99
N VAL A 137 -22.28 5.77 -1.56
CA VAL A 137 -21.68 6.08 -2.86
C VAL A 137 -22.66 5.70 -3.97
N ASN A 138 -23.14 6.69 -4.73
CA ASN A 138 -24.09 6.48 -5.85
C ASN A 138 -23.38 5.97 -7.12
N ARG A 139 -22.77 4.79 -7.04
CA ARG A 139 -22.24 4.03 -8.19
C ARG A 139 -22.58 2.55 -8.03
N THR A 140 -22.99 1.90 -9.11
CA THR A 140 -23.27 0.46 -9.14
C THR A 140 -22.44 -0.20 -10.23
N LEU A 141 -21.60 -1.16 -9.84
CA LEU A 141 -20.78 -1.92 -10.78
C LEU A 141 -21.55 -3.14 -11.33
N PRO A 142 -21.38 -3.52 -12.60
CA PRO A 142 -22.07 -4.66 -13.18
C PRO A 142 -21.70 -5.95 -12.42
N SER A 143 -22.70 -6.63 -11.86
CA SER A 143 -22.53 -7.93 -11.20
C SER A 143 -22.54 -9.07 -12.22
N PRO A 144 -21.62 -10.04 -12.16
CA PRO A 144 -21.78 -11.32 -12.83
C PRO A 144 -22.89 -12.12 -12.13
N THR A 145 -24.09 -12.02 -12.72
CA THR A 145 -25.28 -12.90 -12.64
C THR A 145 -25.72 -13.44 -11.27
N ASP A 146 -26.96 -13.09 -10.95
CA ASP A 146 -27.74 -13.49 -9.78
C ASP A 146 -27.80 -15.00 -9.52
N VAL A 147 -27.60 -15.37 -8.24
CA VAL A 147 -28.43 -16.42 -7.63
C VAL A 147 -28.97 -15.90 -6.32
N ALA A 148 -30.26 -15.58 -6.36
CA ALA A 148 -31.05 -15.07 -5.26
C ALA A 148 -31.01 -15.98 -4.02
N ARG A 149 -30.89 -15.37 -2.83
CA ARG A 149 -31.58 -15.85 -1.62
C ARG A 149 -32.25 -14.66 -0.91
N PRO A 150 -33.49 -14.82 -0.43
CA PRO A 150 -34.27 -13.74 0.13
C PRO A 150 -33.78 -13.34 1.53
N ARG A 151 -33.78 -12.03 1.77
CA ARG A 151 -33.57 -11.39 3.07
C ARG A 151 -34.76 -11.67 3.98
N THR A 152 -34.51 -12.23 5.16
CA THR A 152 -35.44 -12.13 6.29
C THR A 152 -35.19 -10.81 7.02
N ARG A 153 -36.22 -9.96 7.02
CA ARG A 153 -36.32 -8.73 7.78
C ARG A 153 -36.86 -9.09 9.16
N ALA A 154 -36.14 -8.74 10.22
CA ALA A 154 -36.69 -8.65 11.57
C ALA A 154 -36.19 -7.33 12.17
N THR A 155 -37.12 -6.38 12.23
CA THR A 155 -37.14 -5.22 13.11
C THR A 155 -37.19 -5.68 14.56
N ASP A 156 -36.43 -5.03 15.44
CA ASP A 156 -36.90 -4.73 16.79
C ASP A 156 -36.11 -3.54 17.34
N GLU A 157 -36.79 -2.40 17.40
CA GLU A 157 -36.50 -1.27 18.28
C GLU A 157 -36.64 -1.72 19.72
N PHE A 158 -35.69 -1.35 20.58
CA PHE A 158 -36.00 -1.13 21.99
C PHE A 158 -35.34 0.16 22.52
N PRO A 159 -36.03 0.93 23.37
CA PRO A 159 -35.66 2.29 23.74
C PRO A 159 -34.73 2.34 24.96
N GLN A 160 -33.96 3.42 25.05
CA GLN A 160 -33.15 3.79 26.20
C GLN A 160 -34.04 4.12 27.43
N PRO A 161 -33.65 3.75 28.67
CA PRO A 161 -34.27 4.29 29.87
C PRO A 161 -33.67 5.64 30.26
N ALA A 162 -34.56 6.58 30.57
CA ALA A 162 -34.25 7.86 31.20
C ALA A 162 -33.91 7.70 32.69
N VAL A 163 -32.94 8.48 33.18
CA VAL A 163 -32.74 8.75 34.61
C VAL A 163 -32.85 10.26 34.85
N PRO A 164 -33.55 10.73 35.89
CA PRO A 164 -33.85 12.14 36.09
C PRO A 164 -32.81 12.88 36.93
N GLY A 165 -32.55 14.13 36.56
CA GLY A 165 -32.35 15.26 37.47
C GLY A 165 -31.07 15.27 38.30
N GLN A 166 -30.11 16.10 37.88
CA GLN A 166 -29.25 16.82 38.82
C GLN A 166 -29.00 18.24 38.30
N GLU A 167 -29.21 19.19 39.21
CA GLU A 167 -29.24 20.64 39.01
C GLU A 167 -27.89 21.20 38.58
N ALA A 168 -27.94 22.19 37.70
CA ALA A 168 -26.82 23.07 37.42
C ALA A 168 -26.44 23.89 38.67
N PRO A 169 -25.15 24.00 39.03
CA PRO A 169 -24.73 25.00 40.00
C PRO A 169 -24.80 26.40 39.37
N ARG A 170 -25.32 27.35 40.15
CA ARG A 170 -25.41 28.77 39.83
C ARG A 170 -24.01 29.38 39.69
N PRO A 171 -23.80 30.36 38.81
CA PRO A 171 -22.56 31.13 38.79
C PRO A 171 -22.51 32.01 40.04
N THR A 172 -21.47 31.84 40.86
CA THR A 172 -21.14 32.80 41.92
C THR A 172 -20.56 34.06 41.31
N GLU A 173 -21.05 35.19 41.81
CA GLU A 173 -20.68 36.55 41.45
C GLU A 173 -19.15 36.75 41.39
N ALA A 174 -18.69 37.24 40.24
CA ALA A 174 -17.36 37.77 40.07
C ALA A 174 -17.22 39.04 40.93
N ALA A 175 -16.32 38.99 41.91
CA ALA A 175 -15.79 40.18 42.54
C ALA A 175 -14.87 40.88 41.53
N ALA A 176 -15.30 42.06 41.08
CA ALA A 176 -14.49 42.96 40.28
C ALA A 176 -13.30 43.47 41.10
N TYR A 177 -12.11 42.95 40.81
CA TYR A 177 -10.84 43.59 41.12
C TYR A 177 -10.16 43.94 39.82
N ALA A 178 -10.34 45.19 39.38
CA ALA A 178 -9.55 45.78 38.32
C ALA A 178 -8.13 46.00 38.85
N TYR A 179 -7.25 45.05 38.56
CA TYR A 179 -5.81 45.23 38.54
C TYR A 179 -5.34 45.03 37.08
N ASN A 180 -4.22 45.64 36.72
CA ASN A 180 -3.70 45.67 35.35
C ASN A 180 -3.44 44.23 34.83
N ASP A 181 -4.40 43.67 34.11
CA ASP A 181 -4.52 42.24 33.77
C ASP A 181 -3.69 41.85 32.52
N ASP A 182 -3.36 42.83 31.68
CA ASP A 182 -2.72 42.58 30.38
C ASP A 182 -1.26 42.10 30.52
N ASP A 183 -0.50 42.61 31.48
CA ASP A 183 0.91 42.20 31.71
C ASP A 183 1.00 40.77 32.29
N ASP A 184 0.04 40.38 33.13
CA ASP A 184 -0.06 39.04 33.71
C ASP A 184 -0.52 38.03 32.64
N LEU A 185 -1.47 38.40 31.79
CA LEU A 185 -1.91 37.58 30.66
C LEU A 185 -0.80 37.39 29.62
N MET A 186 0.00 38.42 29.33
CA MET A 186 1.16 38.31 28.43
C MET A 186 2.24 37.37 28.98
N SER A 187 2.46 37.37 30.30
CA SER A 187 3.38 36.43 30.96
C SER A 187 2.88 34.99 30.83
N GLN A 188 1.61 34.74 31.18
CA GLN A 188 0.95 33.44 31.06
C GLN A 188 0.92 32.93 29.60
N LEU A 189 0.70 33.84 28.64
CA LEU A 189 0.73 33.52 27.21
C LEU A 189 2.08 32.92 26.81
N SER A 190 3.18 33.56 27.21
CA SER A 190 4.52 33.07 26.89
C SER A 190 4.83 31.75 27.60
N GLU A 191 4.43 31.62 28.87
CA GLU A 191 4.68 30.42 29.68
C GLU A 191 3.97 29.19 29.08
N THR A 192 2.68 29.30 28.77
CA THR A 192 1.89 28.21 28.16
C THR A 192 2.44 27.81 26.79
N TYR A 193 2.92 28.76 26.00
CA TYR A 193 3.53 28.48 24.70
C TYR A 193 4.79 27.62 24.84
N TYR A 194 5.69 27.97 25.77
CA TYR A 194 6.90 27.19 26.00
C TYR A 194 6.64 25.87 26.73
N ALA A 195 5.58 25.80 27.55
CA ALA A 195 5.10 24.54 28.12
C ALA A 195 4.55 23.57 27.06
N GLY A 196 4.20 24.07 25.87
CA GLY A 196 3.64 23.27 24.77
C GLY A 196 2.13 23.13 24.82
N ASP A 197 1.44 23.87 25.68
CA ASP A 197 -0.03 23.87 25.80
C ASP A 197 -0.65 24.83 24.77
N TYR A 198 -0.45 24.53 23.48
CA TYR A 198 -0.80 25.43 22.38
C TYR A 198 -2.29 25.82 22.34
N GLN A 199 -3.20 24.91 22.71
CA GLN A 199 -4.62 25.24 22.81
C GLN A 199 -4.87 26.35 23.85
N GLN A 200 -4.24 26.23 25.02
CA GLN A 200 -4.34 27.23 26.07
C GLN A 200 -3.66 28.54 25.66
N THR A 201 -2.53 28.48 24.94
CA THR A 201 -1.89 29.67 24.36
C THR A 201 -2.82 30.41 23.41
N ILE A 202 -3.54 29.70 22.52
CA ILE A 202 -4.51 30.29 21.60
C ILE A 202 -5.66 30.94 22.38
N ASP A 203 -6.18 30.27 23.40
CA ASP A 203 -7.26 30.78 24.24
C ASP A 203 -6.86 32.07 24.98
N ILE A 204 -5.66 32.11 25.57
CA ILE A 204 -5.11 33.31 26.22
C ILE A 204 -4.88 34.43 25.20
N ALA A 205 -4.29 34.12 24.05
CA ALA A 205 -4.03 35.10 22.99
C ALA A 205 -5.34 35.74 22.50
N ASN A 206 -6.40 34.96 22.29
CA ASN A 206 -7.70 35.47 21.88
C ASN A 206 -8.33 36.38 22.95
N ARG A 207 -8.15 36.09 24.25
CA ARG A 207 -8.59 36.99 25.33
C ARG A 207 -7.87 38.35 25.26
N ILE A 208 -6.55 38.33 25.07
CA ILE A 208 -5.75 39.55 24.93
C ILE A 208 -6.18 40.33 23.69
N LEU A 209 -6.37 39.67 22.55
CA LEU A 209 -6.78 40.31 21.29
C LEU A 209 -8.21 40.86 21.31
N ASN A 210 -9.09 40.31 22.16
CA ASN A 210 -10.42 40.87 22.38
C ASN A 210 -10.37 42.18 23.20
N ALA A 211 -9.40 42.32 24.10
CA ALA A 211 -9.19 43.54 24.87
C ALA A 211 -8.38 44.59 24.09
N ASP A 212 -7.30 44.15 23.43
CA ASP A 212 -6.44 44.95 22.55
C ASP A 212 -6.19 44.21 21.23
N SER A 213 -7.01 44.53 20.23
CA SER A 213 -6.89 43.98 18.87
C SER A 213 -5.55 44.29 18.18
N GLY A 214 -4.82 45.31 18.65
CA GLY A 214 -3.54 45.76 18.08
C GLY A 214 -2.31 45.08 18.68
N ASN A 215 -2.47 44.18 19.66
CA ASN A 215 -1.34 43.54 20.34
C ASN A 215 -0.61 42.55 19.41
N LEU A 216 0.49 43.02 18.80
CA LEU A 216 1.27 42.25 17.84
C LEU A 216 1.84 40.96 18.44
N SER A 217 2.29 41.00 19.71
CA SER A 217 2.85 39.83 20.37
C SER A 217 1.82 38.72 20.58
N ALA A 218 0.59 39.06 20.98
CA ALA A 218 -0.49 38.10 21.11
C ALA A 218 -0.87 37.46 19.76
N GLN A 219 -0.88 38.23 18.67
CA GLN A 219 -1.09 37.69 17.31
C GLN A 219 0.02 36.69 16.93
N GLU A 220 1.28 37.02 17.19
CA GLU A 220 2.41 36.15 16.87
C GLU A 220 2.36 34.83 17.65
N TYR A 221 2.11 34.86 18.96
CA TYR A 221 2.02 33.65 19.77
C TYR A 221 0.82 32.79 19.37
N ARG A 222 -0.33 33.40 19.06
CA ARG A 222 -1.49 32.68 18.52
C ARG A 222 -1.11 31.96 17.23
N GLN A 223 -0.52 32.66 16.27
CA GLN A 223 -0.15 32.09 14.98
C GLN A 223 0.88 30.95 15.12
N LYS A 224 1.90 31.11 15.97
CA LYS A 224 2.89 30.06 16.24
C LYS A 224 2.28 28.85 16.93
N ALA A 225 1.36 29.06 17.87
CA ALA A 225 0.65 27.99 18.56
C ALA A 225 -0.28 27.23 17.60
N GLU A 226 -1.03 27.93 16.75
CA GLU A 226 -1.84 27.35 15.67
C GLU A 226 -0.96 26.50 14.73
N ASP A 227 0.17 27.02 14.27
CA ASP A 227 1.10 26.28 13.40
C ASP A 227 1.66 25.02 14.06
N ASN A 228 2.08 25.10 15.33
CA ASN A 228 2.58 23.92 16.06
C ASN A 228 1.47 22.88 16.31
N LEU A 229 0.25 23.33 16.61
CA LEU A 229 -0.91 22.46 16.81
C LEU A 229 -1.28 21.73 15.52
N ILE A 230 -1.35 22.45 14.40
CA ILE A 230 -1.61 21.88 13.06
C ILE A 230 -0.50 20.89 12.68
N ARG A 231 0.75 21.18 13.02
CA ARG A 231 1.90 20.31 12.72
C ARG A 231 2.07 19.16 13.71
N GLY A 232 1.29 19.10 14.79
CA GLY A 232 1.44 18.08 15.83
C GLY A 232 2.82 18.08 16.52
N ILE A 233 3.50 19.23 16.56
CA ILE A 233 4.82 19.36 17.20
C ILE A 233 4.59 19.44 18.71
N VAL A 234 5.21 18.56 19.48
CA VAL A 234 5.04 18.52 20.94
C VAL A 234 6.41 18.55 21.61
N PRO A 235 6.68 19.50 22.53
CA PRO A 235 7.93 19.53 23.28
C PRO A 235 8.13 18.27 24.14
N ASP A 236 9.36 17.73 24.23
CA ASP A 236 9.65 16.47 24.95
C ASP A 236 9.17 16.48 26.42
N HIS A 237 9.25 17.63 27.10
CA HIS A 237 8.79 17.77 28.49
C HIS A 237 7.27 17.70 28.64
N ARG A 238 6.51 17.96 27.56
CA ARG A 238 5.04 17.94 27.57
C ARG A 238 4.52 16.51 27.46
N ILE A 239 5.31 15.63 26.86
CA ILE A 239 4.98 14.23 26.63
C ILE A 239 5.07 13.47 27.96
N PRO A 240 4.01 12.77 28.39
CA PRO A 240 4.04 11.95 29.60
C PRO A 240 5.19 10.95 29.60
N PHE A 241 5.75 10.69 30.78
CA PHE A 241 6.87 9.74 30.92
C PHE A 241 6.53 8.37 30.35
N ASP A 242 5.34 7.84 30.66
CA ASP A 242 4.91 6.51 30.21
C ASP A 242 4.75 6.45 28.68
N ALA A 243 4.21 7.51 28.06
CA ALA A 243 4.12 7.61 26.60
C ALA A 243 5.53 7.57 25.95
N ARG A 244 6.50 8.30 26.51
CA ARG A 244 7.90 8.28 26.04
C ARG A 244 8.54 6.89 26.19
N VAL A 245 8.25 6.18 27.28
CA VAL A 245 8.75 4.82 27.50
C VAL A 245 8.18 3.87 26.43
N SER A 246 6.86 3.90 26.22
CA SER A 246 6.20 3.05 25.21
C SER A 246 6.72 3.36 23.79
N TYR A 247 6.88 4.64 23.44
CA TYR A 247 7.49 5.06 22.17
C TYR A 247 8.92 4.54 21.98
N ASN A 248 9.78 4.68 22.98
CA ASN A 248 11.17 4.22 22.89
C ASN A 248 11.30 2.69 22.84
N ARG A 249 10.39 1.99 23.53
CA ARG A 249 10.29 0.53 23.45
C ARG A 249 9.81 0.08 22.07
N ALA A 250 8.84 0.77 21.48
CA ALA A 250 8.42 0.56 20.09
C ALA A 250 9.61 0.72 19.13
N ASN A 251 10.36 1.82 19.22
CA ASN A 251 11.57 2.06 18.40
C ASN A 251 12.60 0.92 18.52
N SER A 252 12.72 0.32 19.71
CA SER A 252 13.62 -0.82 19.93
C SER A 252 13.14 -2.09 19.23
N LEU A 253 11.83 -2.31 19.18
CA LEU A 253 11.22 -3.43 18.46
C LEU A 253 11.28 -3.25 16.94
N VAL A 254 11.15 -2.03 16.44
CA VAL A 254 11.36 -1.72 15.01
C VAL A 254 12.76 -2.15 14.58
N ARG A 255 13.79 -1.79 15.36
CA ARG A 255 15.17 -2.23 15.10
C ARG A 255 15.36 -3.75 15.18
N ALA A 256 14.52 -4.44 15.95
CA ALA A 256 14.50 -5.89 16.04
C ALA A 256 13.64 -6.56 14.93
N GLY A 257 12.97 -5.78 14.08
CA GLY A 257 12.08 -6.28 13.03
C GLY A 257 10.74 -6.82 13.56
N ASN A 258 10.35 -6.49 14.80
CA ASN A 258 9.08 -6.92 15.38
C ASN A 258 8.03 -5.80 15.24
N TYR A 259 7.43 -5.73 14.07
CA TYR A 259 6.59 -4.60 13.67
C TYR A 259 5.19 -4.61 14.31
N ASP A 260 4.59 -5.78 14.52
CA ASP A 260 3.27 -5.89 15.14
C ASP A 260 3.26 -5.37 16.58
N GLU A 261 4.25 -5.79 17.37
CA GLU A 261 4.40 -5.36 18.74
C GLU A 261 4.82 -3.88 18.82
N ALA A 262 5.67 -3.42 17.89
CA ALA A 262 6.02 -2.00 17.80
C ALA A 262 4.78 -1.13 17.51
N ALA A 263 3.94 -1.53 16.55
CA ALA A 263 2.71 -0.83 16.22
C ALA A 263 1.74 -0.74 17.41
N ARG A 264 1.67 -1.81 18.22
CA ARG A 264 0.89 -1.80 19.47
C ARG A 264 1.40 -0.75 20.46
N LEU A 265 2.71 -0.69 20.68
CA LEU A 265 3.32 0.26 21.61
C LEU A 265 3.28 1.70 21.12
N TYR A 266 3.33 1.95 19.81
CA TYR A 266 3.09 3.29 19.26
C TYR A 266 1.64 3.75 19.50
N ARG A 267 0.65 2.86 19.32
CA ARG A 267 -0.75 3.16 19.67
C ARG A 267 -0.89 3.45 21.16
N GLU A 268 -0.30 2.64 22.01
CA GLU A 268 -0.27 2.89 23.45
C GLU A 268 0.35 4.26 23.79
N ALA A 269 1.49 4.61 23.17
CA ALA A 269 2.12 5.91 23.37
C ALA A 269 1.23 7.08 22.94
N ARG A 270 0.51 6.94 21.82
CA ARG A 270 -0.48 7.92 21.35
C ARG A 270 -1.64 8.05 22.34
N ASP A 271 -2.21 6.93 22.78
CA ASP A 271 -3.39 6.93 23.64
C ASP A 271 -3.07 7.57 25.00
N ILE A 272 -1.90 7.29 25.59
CA ILE A 272 -1.42 7.96 26.82
C ILE A 272 -1.22 9.47 26.59
N ALA A 273 -0.69 9.87 25.43
CA ALA A 273 -0.51 11.27 25.10
C ALA A 273 -1.87 11.99 24.97
N GLU A 274 -2.84 11.38 24.29
CA GLU A 274 -4.20 11.89 24.11
C GLU A 274 -4.92 12.05 25.46
N GLU A 275 -4.83 11.06 26.34
CA GLU A 275 -5.36 11.13 27.72
C GLU A 275 -4.76 12.30 28.53
N SER A 276 -3.53 12.70 28.21
CA SER A 276 -2.86 13.85 28.83
C SER A 276 -3.15 15.20 28.14
N GLY A 277 -4.07 15.23 27.17
CA GLY A 277 -4.46 16.43 26.42
C GLY A 277 -3.58 16.74 25.20
N ILE A 278 -2.72 15.81 24.78
CA ILE A 278 -1.94 15.94 23.54
C ILE A 278 -2.72 15.27 22.41
N LEU A 279 -3.52 16.06 21.69
CA LEU A 279 -4.41 15.55 20.65
C LEU A 279 -3.68 15.08 19.38
N SER A 280 -2.49 15.63 19.10
CA SER A 280 -1.65 15.21 17.98
C SER A 280 -0.20 15.15 18.41
N TRP A 281 0.45 14.04 18.10
CA TRP A 281 1.88 13.84 18.32
C TRP A 281 2.50 13.30 17.05
N LYS A 282 3.03 14.23 16.24
CA LYS A 282 3.53 13.98 14.89
C LYS A 282 4.50 12.80 14.81
N ASP A 283 5.43 12.66 15.75
CA ASP A 283 6.44 11.60 15.68
C ASP A 283 5.81 10.21 15.83
N VAL A 284 4.81 10.06 16.71
CA VAL A 284 4.07 8.81 16.87
C VAL A 284 3.17 8.54 15.67
N GLU A 285 2.48 9.56 15.17
CA GLU A 285 1.63 9.43 13.98
C GLU A 285 2.46 9.00 12.76
N GLN A 286 3.61 9.63 12.53
CA GLN A 286 4.52 9.25 11.47
C GLN A 286 5.06 7.83 11.68
N ALA A 287 5.49 7.50 12.90
CA ALA A 287 5.97 6.16 13.21
C ALA A 287 4.90 5.07 13.01
N LEU A 288 3.63 5.40 13.27
CA LEU A 288 2.49 4.52 12.98
C LEU A 288 2.29 4.32 11.48
N LEU A 289 2.56 5.31 10.63
CA LEU A 289 2.52 5.14 9.19
C LEU A 289 3.71 4.31 8.70
N ASP A 290 4.91 4.64 9.16
CA ASP A 290 6.14 3.96 8.78
C ASP A 290 6.12 2.48 9.19
N ILE A 291 5.58 2.16 10.37
CA ILE A 291 5.52 0.76 10.85
C ILE A 291 4.56 -0.10 10.03
N GLN A 292 3.48 0.49 9.51
CA GLN A 292 2.55 -0.22 8.63
C GLN A 292 3.22 -0.54 7.28
N ASP A 293 4.05 0.37 6.78
CA ASP A 293 4.81 0.14 5.55
C ASP A 293 5.91 -0.92 5.76
N LEU A 294 6.63 -0.87 6.89
CA LEU A 294 7.60 -1.91 7.25
C LEU A 294 6.95 -3.30 7.40
N ALA A 295 5.76 -3.36 8.02
CA ALA A 295 5.00 -4.59 8.14
C ALA A 295 4.57 -5.15 6.78
N LEU A 296 4.02 -4.30 5.90
CA LEU A 296 3.65 -4.69 4.54
C LEU A 296 4.85 -5.17 3.72
N ALA A 297 5.98 -4.47 3.78
CA ALA A 297 7.19 -4.89 3.07
C ALA A 297 7.67 -6.27 3.54
N ARG A 298 7.62 -6.51 4.87
CA ARG A 298 7.99 -7.82 5.44
C ARG A 298 7.04 -8.93 5.01
N GLU A 299 5.75 -8.66 4.95
CA GLU A 299 4.74 -9.60 4.46
C GLU A 299 5.02 -9.98 3.00
N LEU A 300 5.22 -9.00 2.12
CA LEU A 300 5.55 -9.22 0.71
C LEU A 300 6.85 -10.01 0.54
N LEU A 301 7.84 -9.75 1.40
CA LEU A 301 9.08 -10.51 1.45
C LEU A 301 8.86 -11.98 1.82
N ASP A 302 8.06 -12.25 2.86
CA ASP A 302 7.76 -13.60 3.32
C ASP A 302 6.89 -14.36 2.29
N GLU A 303 5.97 -13.69 1.60
CA GLU A 303 5.22 -14.24 0.47
C GLU A 303 6.11 -14.58 -0.71
N GLY A 304 7.03 -13.68 -1.07
CA GLY A 304 8.04 -13.92 -2.10
C GLY A 304 8.86 -15.17 -1.78
N ASP A 305 9.28 -15.36 -0.52
CA ASP A 305 10.03 -16.54 -0.10
C ASP A 305 9.22 -17.84 -0.25
N ARG A 306 7.91 -17.80 0.09
CA ARG A 306 7.01 -18.95 -0.12
C ARG A 306 6.88 -19.28 -1.61
N LEU A 307 6.78 -18.27 -2.46
CA LEU A 307 6.68 -18.43 -3.92
C LEU A 307 7.98 -18.99 -4.52
N ILE A 308 9.15 -18.59 -4.01
CA ILE A 308 10.44 -19.20 -4.39
C ILE A 308 10.45 -20.69 -4.05
N GLN A 309 10.02 -21.06 -2.85
CA GLN A 309 9.94 -22.47 -2.43
C GLN A 309 8.94 -23.27 -3.26
N ALA A 310 7.88 -22.62 -3.75
CA ALA A 310 6.88 -23.21 -4.63
C ALA A 310 7.28 -23.21 -6.13
N ASP A 311 8.53 -22.85 -6.46
CA ASP A 311 9.03 -22.71 -7.83
C ASP A 311 8.28 -21.67 -8.71
N ASN A 312 7.51 -20.78 -8.09
CA ASN A 312 6.79 -19.70 -8.75
C ASN A 312 7.61 -18.39 -8.74
N TRP A 313 8.75 -18.42 -9.42
CA TRP A 313 9.74 -17.33 -9.34
C TRP A 313 9.24 -16.01 -9.92
N GLN A 314 8.36 -16.03 -10.92
CA GLN A 314 7.84 -14.81 -11.53
C GLN A 314 6.91 -14.04 -10.58
N GLU A 315 6.06 -14.73 -9.82
CA GLU A 315 5.27 -14.09 -8.76
C GLU A 315 6.17 -13.65 -7.60
N ALA A 316 7.19 -14.44 -7.24
CA ALA A 316 8.13 -14.06 -6.19
C ALA A 316 8.88 -12.76 -6.51
N VAL A 317 9.41 -12.63 -7.74
CA VAL A 317 10.05 -11.39 -8.24
C VAL A 317 9.10 -10.21 -8.10
N ARG A 318 7.83 -10.38 -8.49
CA ARG A 318 6.81 -9.37 -8.29
C ARG A 318 6.69 -8.97 -6.81
N LYS A 319 6.49 -9.92 -5.90
CA LYS A 319 6.36 -9.61 -4.46
C LYS A 319 7.56 -8.85 -3.90
N TYR A 320 8.78 -9.22 -4.28
CA TYR A 320 9.99 -8.47 -3.88
C TYR A 320 10.07 -7.06 -4.49
N GLU A 321 9.66 -6.87 -5.75
CA GLU A 321 9.52 -5.52 -6.33
C GLU A 321 8.47 -4.68 -5.58
N GLY A 322 7.36 -5.31 -5.16
CA GLY A 322 6.36 -4.71 -4.30
C GLY A 322 6.96 -4.21 -2.99
N ALA A 323 7.73 -5.06 -2.30
CA ALA A 323 8.41 -4.69 -1.07
C ALA A 323 9.33 -3.46 -1.25
N LEU A 324 10.08 -3.37 -2.36
CA LEU A 324 10.93 -2.21 -2.68
C LEU A 324 10.15 -0.94 -3.04
N ARG A 325 8.91 -1.05 -3.52
CA ARG A 325 8.02 0.13 -3.69
C ARG A 325 7.52 0.64 -2.34
N VAL A 326 7.36 -0.25 -1.36
CA VAL A 326 6.93 0.09 0.00
C VAL A 326 8.10 0.64 0.83
N VAL A 327 9.25 -0.01 0.78
CA VAL A 327 10.47 0.43 1.46
C VAL A 327 11.61 0.50 0.45
N PRO A 328 11.84 1.69 -0.14
CA PRO A 328 12.93 1.88 -1.10
C PRO A 328 14.30 1.64 -0.45
N ASN A 329 15.19 0.98 -1.19
CA ASN A 329 16.56 0.65 -0.76
C ASN A 329 16.63 -0.29 0.45
N ASP A 330 15.63 -1.16 0.65
CA ASP A 330 15.75 -2.26 1.62
C ASP A 330 16.78 -3.30 1.11
N PRO A 331 17.95 -3.43 1.76
CA PRO A 331 19.01 -4.32 1.29
C PRO A 331 18.57 -5.79 1.23
N LEU A 332 17.67 -6.21 2.12
CA LEU A 332 17.18 -7.58 2.15
C LEU A 332 16.27 -7.85 0.94
N ALA A 333 15.40 -6.90 0.60
CA ALA A 333 14.53 -7.01 -0.56
C ALA A 333 15.30 -6.94 -1.89
N GLU A 334 16.34 -6.10 -1.97
CA GLU A 334 17.25 -6.06 -3.12
C GLU A 334 17.96 -7.40 -3.33
N GLU A 335 18.56 -7.96 -2.28
CA GLU A 335 19.26 -9.24 -2.37
C GLU A 335 18.31 -10.37 -2.81
N ARG A 336 17.11 -10.44 -2.24
CA ARG A 336 16.10 -11.45 -2.58
C ARG A 336 15.62 -11.30 -4.03
N LEU A 337 15.35 -10.07 -4.47
CA LEU A 337 14.95 -9.79 -5.84
C LEU A 337 16.03 -10.21 -6.86
N ASP A 338 17.28 -9.86 -6.60
CA ASP A 338 18.39 -10.18 -7.48
C ASP A 338 18.62 -11.69 -7.57
N ASN A 339 18.57 -12.39 -6.44
CA ASN A 339 18.66 -13.85 -6.40
C ASN A 339 17.51 -14.51 -7.18
N ALA A 340 16.27 -14.05 -6.97
CA ALA A 340 15.09 -14.56 -7.67
C ALA A 340 15.18 -14.36 -9.19
N ARG A 341 15.56 -13.14 -9.62
CA ARG A 341 15.76 -12.82 -11.04
C ARG A 341 16.85 -13.69 -11.65
N ARG A 342 17.96 -13.90 -10.94
CA ARG A 342 19.06 -14.74 -11.42
C ARG A 342 18.64 -16.20 -11.59
N ILE A 343 17.91 -16.76 -10.61
CA ILE A 343 17.35 -18.12 -10.70
C ILE A 343 16.44 -18.24 -11.92
N GLN A 344 15.51 -17.30 -12.08
CA GLN A 344 14.57 -17.28 -13.19
C GLN A 344 15.29 -17.20 -14.55
N GLN A 345 16.22 -16.26 -14.70
CA GLN A 345 16.98 -16.07 -15.93
C GLN A 345 17.82 -17.30 -16.28
N ASP A 346 18.58 -17.85 -15.32
CA ASP A 346 19.40 -19.04 -15.55
C ASP A 346 18.52 -20.24 -15.97
N ALA A 347 17.36 -20.43 -15.31
CA ALA A 347 16.45 -21.52 -15.63
C ALA A 347 15.75 -21.36 -16.99
N ASP A 348 15.31 -20.14 -17.34
CA ASP A 348 14.67 -19.86 -18.63
C ASP A 348 15.68 -19.98 -19.78
N GLN A 349 16.94 -19.56 -19.58
CA GLN A 349 18.03 -19.79 -20.54
C GLN A 349 18.28 -21.28 -20.77
N VAL A 350 18.30 -22.09 -19.71
CA VAL A 350 18.45 -23.54 -19.80
C VAL A 350 17.29 -24.14 -20.58
N ALA A 351 16.05 -23.80 -20.23
CA ALA A 351 14.86 -24.31 -20.90
C ALA A 351 14.85 -23.94 -22.40
N MET A 352 15.21 -22.70 -22.73
CA MET A 352 15.28 -22.24 -24.12
C MET A 352 16.33 -23.01 -24.92
N ARG A 353 17.54 -23.19 -24.37
CA ARG A 353 18.60 -23.98 -25.02
C ARG A 353 18.18 -25.42 -25.25
N LEU A 354 17.50 -26.05 -24.28
CA LEU A 354 17.00 -27.42 -24.41
C LEU A 354 15.97 -27.56 -25.53
N ASN A 355 15.17 -26.53 -25.78
CA ASN A 355 14.18 -26.51 -26.86
C ASN A 355 14.80 -26.19 -28.22
N MET A 356 15.87 -25.38 -28.25
CA MET A 356 16.54 -24.95 -29.49
C MET A 356 17.76 -25.79 -29.87
N LEU A 357 17.95 -26.96 -29.27
CA LEU A 357 19.03 -27.88 -29.63
C LEU A 357 18.96 -28.18 -31.12
N SER A 358 19.90 -27.61 -31.84
CA SER A 358 19.98 -27.65 -33.29
C SER A 358 21.43 -27.47 -33.72
N GLY A 359 21.72 -27.77 -34.97
CA GLY A 359 23.08 -27.72 -35.51
C GLY A 359 23.78 -29.09 -35.45
N THR A 360 25.10 -29.04 -35.59
CA THR A 360 25.97 -30.21 -35.59
C THR A 360 26.00 -30.88 -34.22
N MET A 361 26.42 -32.15 -34.18
CA MET A 361 26.52 -32.90 -32.93
C MET A 361 27.42 -32.21 -31.90
N GLN A 362 28.52 -31.62 -32.36
CA GLN A 362 29.47 -30.91 -31.51
C GLN A 362 28.85 -29.65 -30.89
N GLU A 363 28.07 -28.89 -31.66
CA GLU A 363 27.32 -27.73 -31.14
C GLU A 363 26.26 -28.15 -30.12
N GLN A 364 25.56 -29.26 -30.35
CA GLN A 364 24.57 -29.79 -29.40
C GLN A 364 25.22 -30.18 -28.07
N ILE A 365 26.40 -30.79 -28.11
CA ILE A 365 27.19 -31.14 -26.91
C ILE A 365 27.58 -29.88 -26.13
N GLU A 366 28.14 -28.88 -26.82
CA GLU A 366 28.54 -27.62 -26.20
C GLU A 366 27.34 -26.89 -25.56
N GLN A 367 26.20 -26.87 -26.25
CA GLN A 367 24.96 -26.28 -25.74
C GLN A 367 24.47 -27.00 -24.47
N LEU A 368 24.51 -28.34 -24.43
CA LEU A 368 24.11 -29.13 -23.27
C LEU A 368 25.07 -28.96 -22.08
N GLN A 369 26.38 -28.92 -22.33
CA GLN A 369 27.38 -28.65 -21.28
C GLN A 369 27.20 -27.25 -20.69
N ASN A 370 26.98 -26.24 -21.55
CA ASN A 370 26.68 -24.89 -21.12
C ASN A 370 25.35 -24.78 -20.36
N ALA A 371 24.31 -25.53 -20.77
CA ALA A 371 23.06 -25.60 -20.02
C ALA A 371 23.27 -26.22 -18.63
N ARG A 372 24.09 -27.27 -18.53
CA ARG A 372 24.43 -27.93 -17.26
C ARG A 372 25.18 -26.98 -16.31
N SER A 373 26.13 -26.20 -16.82
CA SER A 373 26.89 -25.24 -16.00
C SER A 373 26.00 -24.07 -15.53
N THR A 374 25.13 -23.53 -16.39
CA THR A 374 24.13 -22.53 -16.01
C THR A 374 23.18 -23.07 -14.94
N LEU A 375 22.64 -24.28 -15.12
CA LEU A 375 21.74 -24.90 -14.16
C LEU A 375 22.41 -25.15 -12.80
N ALA A 376 23.68 -25.52 -12.79
CA ALA A 376 24.43 -25.71 -11.55
C ALA A 376 24.49 -24.44 -10.71
N ARG A 377 24.61 -23.25 -11.32
CA ARG A 377 24.57 -21.96 -10.59
C ARG A 377 23.18 -21.70 -9.97
N ALA A 378 22.11 -21.92 -10.73
CA ALA A 378 20.75 -21.78 -10.20
C ALA A 378 20.49 -22.73 -9.02
N ARG A 379 21.00 -23.98 -9.09
CA ARG A 379 20.89 -24.96 -8.01
C ARG A 379 21.71 -24.62 -6.77
N GLN A 380 22.78 -23.83 -6.88
CA GLN A 380 23.51 -23.34 -5.70
C GLN A 380 22.64 -22.38 -4.89
N LEU A 381 21.82 -21.57 -5.56
CA LEU A 381 20.90 -20.63 -4.90
C LEU A 381 19.62 -21.32 -4.41
N LEU A 382 19.12 -22.32 -5.16
CA LEU A 382 17.88 -23.02 -4.82
C LEU A 382 18.01 -24.55 -4.99
N PRO A 383 18.70 -25.24 -4.06
CA PRO A 383 19.01 -26.67 -4.21
C PRO A 383 17.79 -27.59 -4.13
N SER A 384 16.72 -27.16 -3.44
CA SER A 384 15.49 -27.92 -3.23
C SER A 384 14.43 -27.72 -4.32
N SER A 385 14.70 -26.92 -5.34
CA SER A 385 13.75 -26.68 -6.43
C SER A 385 13.42 -27.96 -7.20
N GLN A 386 12.12 -28.22 -7.37
CA GLN A 386 11.62 -29.31 -8.20
C GLN A 386 11.78 -28.97 -9.68
N ARG A 387 11.48 -27.72 -10.06
CA ARG A 387 11.63 -27.24 -11.46
C ARG A 387 13.08 -27.32 -11.93
N LEU A 388 14.06 -26.92 -11.12
CA LEU A 388 15.48 -27.06 -11.48
C LEU A 388 15.93 -28.53 -11.53
N SER A 389 15.36 -29.38 -10.68
CA SER A 389 15.62 -30.82 -10.72
C SER A 389 15.04 -31.47 -11.98
N GLU A 390 13.89 -31.00 -12.46
CA GLU A 390 13.31 -31.43 -13.72
C GLU A 390 14.15 -31.02 -14.92
N LEU A 391 14.64 -29.77 -14.95
CA LEU A 391 15.57 -29.33 -15.99
C LEU A 391 16.86 -30.16 -16.00
N GLN A 392 17.36 -30.55 -14.83
CA GLN A 392 18.54 -31.44 -14.73
C GLN A 392 18.25 -32.80 -15.38
N ARG A 393 17.10 -33.41 -15.06
CA ARG A 393 16.69 -34.68 -15.68
C ARG A 393 16.56 -34.58 -17.20
N GLN A 394 16.05 -33.45 -17.71
CA GLN A 394 15.94 -33.21 -19.15
C GLN A 394 17.31 -33.07 -19.81
N ILE A 395 18.25 -32.33 -19.19
CA ILE A 395 19.64 -32.26 -19.66
C ILE A 395 20.25 -33.66 -19.71
N ASP A 396 20.13 -34.43 -18.62
CA ASP A 396 20.73 -35.76 -18.51
C ASP A 396 20.14 -36.75 -19.53
N ALA A 397 18.82 -36.71 -19.76
CA ALA A 397 18.18 -37.52 -20.79
C ALA A 397 18.65 -37.18 -22.20
N LYS A 398 18.80 -35.89 -22.51
CA LYS A 398 19.29 -35.44 -23.82
C LYS A 398 20.77 -35.77 -24.02
N LEU A 399 21.59 -35.58 -23.00
CA LEU A 399 23.00 -36.00 -23.00
C LEU A 399 23.13 -37.51 -23.24
N SER A 400 22.30 -38.32 -22.57
CA SER A 400 22.28 -39.77 -22.79
C SER A 400 21.89 -40.13 -24.23
N GLY A 401 20.89 -39.47 -24.81
CA GLY A 401 20.51 -39.68 -26.22
C GLY A 401 21.61 -39.29 -27.20
N VAL A 402 22.28 -38.15 -26.98
CA VAL A 402 23.44 -37.71 -27.77
C VAL A 402 24.56 -38.75 -27.69
N LYS A 403 24.84 -39.26 -26.50
CA LYS A 403 25.86 -40.27 -26.26
C LYS A 403 25.57 -41.60 -26.97
N VAL A 404 24.32 -42.08 -26.92
CA VAL A 404 23.91 -43.29 -27.68
C VAL A 404 24.15 -43.08 -29.18
N HIS A 405 23.78 -41.92 -29.71
CA HIS A 405 23.98 -41.61 -31.12
C HIS A 405 25.47 -41.52 -31.52
N LEU A 406 26.35 -40.98 -30.65
CA LEU A 406 27.81 -41.01 -30.87
C LEU A 406 28.33 -42.44 -30.94
N ASN A 407 27.93 -43.29 -30.00
CA ASN A 407 28.36 -44.69 -29.95
C ASN A 407 27.88 -45.47 -31.19
N GLU A 408 26.64 -45.27 -31.63
CA GLU A 408 26.12 -45.89 -32.86
C GLU A 408 26.86 -45.42 -34.12
N GLN A 409 27.16 -44.12 -34.24
CA GLN A 409 27.94 -43.59 -35.35
C GLN A 409 29.37 -44.13 -35.36
N ALA A 410 30.04 -44.17 -34.20
CA ALA A 410 31.37 -44.74 -34.06
C ALA A 410 31.40 -46.22 -34.48
N GLN A 411 30.44 -47.02 -34.03
CA GLN A 411 30.31 -48.43 -34.41
C GLN A 411 30.07 -48.61 -35.91
N ALA A 412 29.22 -47.76 -36.52
CA ALA A 412 28.98 -47.78 -37.95
C ALA A 412 30.24 -47.43 -38.77
N LEU A 413 31.02 -46.45 -38.33
CA LEU A 413 32.31 -46.08 -38.94
C LEU A 413 33.33 -47.22 -38.83
N LEU A 414 33.43 -47.87 -37.66
CA LEU A 414 34.29 -49.04 -37.47
C LEU A 414 33.88 -50.22 -38.36
N ALA A 415 32.58 -50.48 -38.51
CA ALA A 415 32.08 -51.53 -39.39
C ALA A 415 32.40 -51.24 -40.87
N ARG A 416 32.28 -49.97 -41.31
CA ARG A 416 32.66 -49.54 -42.67
C ARG A 416 34.16 -49.66 -42.89
N SER A 417 34.97 -49.26 -41.90
CA SER A 417 36.42 -49.40 -41.93
C SER A 417 36.84 -50.86 -42.14
N ARG A 418 36.26 -51.79 -41.38
CA ARG A 418 36.55 -53.24 -41.53
C ARG A 418 36.28 -53.78 -42.95
N ASN A 419 35.33 -53.19 -43.66
CA ASN A 419 34.92 -53.62 -45.00
C ASN A 419 35.62 -52.83 -46.15
N SER A 420 36.42 -51.81 -45.84
CA SER A 420 37.10 -51.00 -46.85
C SER A 420 38.37 -51.69 -47.39
N ALA A 421 38.54 -51.66 -48.71
CA ALA A 421 39.69 -52.23 -49.39
C ALA A 421 40.93 -51.32 -49.35
N SER A 422 40.74 -50.00 -49.27
CA SER A 422 41.82 -49.01 -49.22
C SER A 422 42.39 -48.89 -47.80
N ILE A 423 43.71 -48.77 -47.66
CA ILE A 423 44.35 -48.51 -46.36
C ILE A 423 44.06 -47.08 -45.90
N ASP A 424 44.10 -46.12 -46.83
CA ASP A 424 43.90 -44.69 -46.52
C ASP A 424 42.46 -44.45 -46.02
N ASP A 425 41.47 -45.07 -46.67
CA ASP A 425 40.06 -44.96 -46.25
C ASP A 425 39.82 -45.62 -44.89
N ARG A 426 40.50 -46.74 -44.60
CA ARG A 426 40.44 -47.40 -43.28
C ARG A 426 40.99 -46.51 -42.19
N LEU A 427 42.12 -45.86 -42.45
CA LEU A 427 42.74 -44.91 -41.52
C LEU A 427 41.82 -43.72 -41.25
N ALA A 428 41.24 -43.13 -42.28
CA ALA A 428 40.31 -42.01 -42.15
C ALA A 428 39.07 -42.40 -41.31
N LEU A 429 38.40 -43.51 -41.66
CA LEU A 429 37.20 -43.98 -40.94
C LEU A 429 37.49 -44.36 -39.48
N ASN A 430 38.64 -44.95 -39.19
CA ASN A 430 39.05 -45.24 -37.82
C ASN A 430 39.32 -43.96 -37.01
N ASN A 431 39.97 -42.97 -37.61
CA ASN A 431 40.21 -41.68 -36.95
C ASN A 431 38.90 -40.96 -36.63
N ASP A 432 37.93 -40.99 -37.55
CA ASP A 432 36.61 -40.40 -37.32
C ASP A 432 35.84 -41.15 -36.22
N ALA A 433 35.91 -42.48 -36.19
CA ALA A 433 35.29 -43.29 -35.13
C ALA A 433 35.91 -42.99 -33.76
N ILE A 434 37.24 -42.84 -33.68
CA ILE A 434 37.94 -42.46 -32.44
C ILE A 434 37.45 -41.11 -31.94
N ARG A 435 37.33 -40.09 -32.81
CA ARG A 435 36.81 -38.78 -32.41
C ARG A 435 35.39 -38.86 -31.83
N MET A 436 34.52 -39.69 -32.42
CA MET A 436 33.15 -39.88 -31.91
C MET A 436 33.14 -40.53 -30.52
N MET A 437 34.03 -41.50 -30.27
CA MET A 437 34.18 -42.14 -28.95
C MET A 437 34.81 -41.18 -27.93
N GLU A 438 35.82 -40.39 -28.32
CA GLU A 438 36.41 -39.35 -27.46
C GLU A 438 35.34 -38.37 -26.98
N PHE A 439 34.46 -37.89 -27.86
CA PHE A 439 33.34 -37.04 -27.46
C PHE A 439 32.37 -37.74 -26.51
N ALA A 440 32.10 -39.04 -26.70
CA ALA A 440 31.23 -39.79 -25.80
C ALA A 440 31.83 -39.93 -24.38
N VAL A 441 33.16 -40.11 -24.28
CA VAL A 441 33.88 -40.13 -22.99
C VAL A 441 33.92 -38.75 -22.34
N GLU A 442 34.13 -37.67 -23.11
CA GLU A 442 34.11 -36.30 -22.56
C GLU A 442 32.76 -35.93 -21.94
N LEU A 443 31.66 -36.45 -22.49
CA LEU A 443 30.31 -36.25 -21.95
C LEU A 443 30.07 -36.98 -20.62
N ASP A 444 30.72 -38.12 -20.42
CA ASP A 444 30.61 -38.95 -19.22
C ASP A 444 31.92 -39.72 -18.97
N PRO A 445 32.87 -39.10 -18.23
CA PRO A 445 34.19 -39.68 -18.01
C PRO A 445 34.18 -41.00 -17.24
N ASN A 446 33.05 -41.35 -16.62
CA ASN A 446 32.89 -42.59 -15.85
C ASN A 446 32.33 -43.74 -16.69
N ASP A 447 32.00 -43.51 -17.97
CA ASP A 447 31.49 -44.56 -18.83
C ASP A 447 32.61 -45.44 -19.39
N THR A 448 32.55 -46.72 -19.04
CA THR A 448 33.48 -47.74 -19.53
C THR A 448 33.06 -48.40 -20.84
N SER A 449 31.91 -48.01 -21.41
CA SER A 449 31.34 -48.61 -22.63
C SER A 449 31.73 -47.90 -23.94
N ALA A 450 32.34 -46.72 -23.84
CA ALA A 450 32.81 -45.89 -24.95
C ALA A 450 34.25 -46.23 -25.39
#